data_AF-A0A944MKA5-F1
#
_entry.id   AF-A0A944MKA5-F1
#
_cell.length_a   1.000
_cell.length_b   1.000
_cell.length_c   1.000
_cell.angle_alpha   90.00
_cell.angle_beta   90.00
_cell.angle_gamma   90.00
#
_symmetry.space_group_name_H-M   'P 1'
#
loop_
_entity.id
_entity.type
_entity.pdbx_description
1 polymer ?
#
loop_
_entity_poly.entity_id
_entity_poly.type
_entity_poly.pdbx_seq_one_letter_code
_entity_poly.pdbx_strand_id
1 'polypeptide(L)'
;MNLKFILIKAIDIYIFLIILRAIFSWFRLNQQNMFFQLYLFLIKLTEPVLGKLRDLQLRILPNLSIDFSPLLALLILNFLQNIVLTSNL
;
A
#
# COMPACT_ATOMS: atom_id res chain seq x y z
N MET A 1 -11.49 -22.80 -8.49
CA MET A 1 -10.45 -21.77 -8.26
C MET A 1 -10.05 -21.86 -6.80
N ASN A 2 -8.77 -22.07 -6.50
CA ASN A 2 -8.34 -22.35 -5.12
C ASN A 2 -8.39 -21.07 -4.27
N LEU A 3 -8.91 -21.17 -3.04
CA LEU A 3 -9.01 -20.03 -2.11
C LEU A 3 -7.65 -19.34 -1.91
N LYS A 4 -6.60 -20.15 -1.74
CA LYS A 4 -5.21 -19.70 -1.66
C LYS A 4 -4.80 -18.81 -2.84
N PHE A 5 -5.17 -19.18 -4.06
CA PHE A 5 -4.87 -18.39 -5.25
C PHE A 5 -5.57 -17.03 -5.23
N ILE A 6 -6.84 -16.99 -4.83
CA ILE A 6 -7.61 -15.73 -4.71
C ILE A 6 -6.96 -14.80 -3.69
N LEU A 7 -6.58 -15.32 -2.53
CA LEU A 7 -5.93 -14.54 -1.47
C LEU A 7 -4.59 -13.96 -1.90
N ILE A 8 -3.73 -14.79 -2.49
CA ILE A 8 -2.42 -14.33 -3.00
C ILE A 8 -2.61 -13.23 -4.03
N LYS A 9 -3.56 -13.40 -4.97
CA LYS A 9 -3.82 -12.38 -6.00
C LYS A 9 -4.42 -11.10 -5.43
N ALA A 10 -5.26 -11.17 -4.41
CA ALA A 10 -5.75 -9.98 -3.72
C ALA A 10 -4.60 -9.20 -3.06
N ILE A 11 -3.64 -9.89 -2.43
CA ILE A 11 -2.46 -9.27 -1.83
C ILE A 11 -1.55 -8.66 -2.91
N ASP A 12 -1.29 -9.38 -4.01
CA ASP A 12 -0.51 -8.88 -5.16
C ASP A 12 -1.09 -7.56 -5.69
N ILE A 13 -2.41 -7.51 -5.89
CA ILE A 13 -3.11 -6.32 -6.37
C ILE A 13 -2.95 -5.18 -5.37
N TYR A 14 -3.12 -5.44 -4.07
CA TYR A 14 -3.01 -4.40 -3.05
C TYR A 14 -1.58 -3.84 -2.94
N ILE A 15 -0.56 -4.70 -3.02
CA ILE A 15 0.85 -4.29 -3.14
C ILE A 15 1.04 -3.37 -4.34
N PHE A 16 0.49 -3.73 -5.50
CA PHE A 16 0.60 -2.92 -6.70
C PHE A 16 -0.06 -1.55 -6.56
N LEU A 17 -1.24 -1.46 -5.90
CA LEU A 17 -1.89 -0.17 -5.62
C LEU A 17 -1.03 0.75 -4.74
N ILE A 18 -0.37 0.19 -3.72
CA ILE A 18 0.54 0.94 -2.85
C ILE A 18 1.76 1.45 -3.63
N ILE A 19 2.36 0.59 -4.47
CA ILE A 19 3.50 0.96 -5.32
C ILE A 19 3.11 2.08 -6.28
N LEU A 20 1.97 1.93 -6.99
CA LEU A 20 1.46 2.97 -7.89
C LEU A 20 1.26 4.29 -7.15
N ARG A 21 0.63 4.26 -5.96
CA ARG A 21 0.45 5.46 -5.16
C ARG A 21 1.79 6.11 -4.81
N ALA A 22 2.77 5.32 -4.36
CA ALA A 22 4.09 5.82 -4.01
C ALA A 22 4.80 6.47 -5.20
N ILE A 23 4.74 5.84 -6.39
CA ILE A 23 5.26 6.40 -7.64
C ILE A 23 4.55 7.72 -7.95
N PHE A 24 3.22 7.75 -7.94
CA PHE A 24 2.45 8.97 -8.24
C PHE A 24 2.72 10.11 -7.24
N SER A 25 3.07 9.79 -5.98
CA SER A 25 3.39 10.80 -4.97
C SER A 25 4.65 11.61 -5.25
N TRP A 26 5.55 11.12 -6.12
CA TRP A 26 6.72 11.87 -6.57
C TRP A 26 6.41 12.87 -7.68
N PHE A 27 5.25 12.73 -8.33
CA PHE A 27 4.80 13.67 -9.35
C PHE A 27 3.94 14.76 -8.72
N ARG A 28 4.11 16.00 -9.18
CA ARG A 28 3.22 17.11 -8.82
C ARG A 28 1.94 17.01 -9.65
N LEU A 29 0.99 16.17 -9.21
CA LEU A 29 -0.32 16.02 -9.84
C LEU A 29 -1.26 17.14 -9.36
N ASN A 30 -1.80 17.89 -10.31
CA ASN A 30 -2.84 18.90 -10.09
C ASN A 30 -4.17 18.47 -10.74
N GLN A 31 -5.25 19.19 -10.48
CA GLN A 31 -6.59 18.85 -10.98
C GLN A 31 -6.71 18.85 -12.51
N GLN A 32 -5.80 19.51 -13.22
CA GLN A 32 -5.77 19.54 -14.69
C GLN A 32 -5.07 18.31 -15.28
N ASN A 33 -4.31 17.54 -14.47
CA ASN A 33 -3.68 16.32 -14.93
C ASN A 33 -4.69 15.17 -15.02
N MET A 34 -4.69 14.43 -16.14
CA MET A 34 -5.54 13.25 -16.34
C MET A 34 -5.37 12.15 -15.28
N PHE A 35 -4.18 12.06 -14.67
CA PHE A 35 -3.86 11.05 -13.65
C PHE A 35 -4.30 11.44 -12.23
N PHE A 36 -4.79 12.67 -12.02
CA PHE A 36 -5.19 13.14 -10.70
C PHE A 36 -6.33 12.31 -10.11
N GLN A 37 -7.32 11.94 -10.91
CA GLN A 37 -8.44 11.11 -10.46
C GLN A 37 -7.98 9.69 -10.08
N LEU A 38 -7.08 9.10 -10.86
CA LEU A 38 -6.47 7.81 -10.53
C LEU A 38 -5.69 7.89 -9.22
N TYR A 39 -4.91 8.95 -9.01
CA TYR A 39 -4.17 9.15 -7.77
C TYR A 39 -5.10 9.27 -6.55
N LEU A 40 -6.19 10.03 -6.65
CA LEU A 40 -7.20 10.12 -5.58
C LEU A 40 -7.84 8.76 -5.28
N PHE A 41 -8.11 7.97 -6.31
CA PHE A 41 -8.62 6.61 -6.15
C PHE A 41 -7.62 5.72 -5.41
N LEU A 42 -6.34 5.77 -5.79
CA LEU A 42 -5.27 5.04 -5.10
C LEU A 42 -5.16 5.46 -3.63
N ILE A 43 -5.21 6.76 -3.33
CA ILE A 43 -5.25 7.26 -1.94
C ILE A 43 -6.46 6.66 -1.21
N LYS A 44 -7.66 6.78 -1.76
CA LYS A 44 -8.89 6.30 -1.11
C LYS A 44 -8.82 4.82 -0.75
N LEU A 45 -8.24 3.98 -1.61
CA LEU A 45 -8.10 2.54 -1.36
C LEU A 45 -6.99 2.20 -0.37
N THR A 46 -5.90 2.97 -0.34
CA THR A 46 -4.70 2.62 0.44
C THR A 46 -4.60 3.37 1.76
N GLU A 47 -5.26 4.53 1.92
CA GLU A 47 -5.18 5.38 3.12
C GLU A 47 -5.63 4.70 4.41
N PRO A 48 -6.68 3.84 4.44
CA PRO A 48 -7.07 3.17 5.68
C PRO A 48 -5.96 2.31 6.29
N VAL A 49 -5.04 1.80 5.46
CA VAL A 49 -3.87 1.01 5.88
C VAL A 49 -2.65 1.91 6.04
N LEU A 50 -2.31 2.70 5.02
CA LEU A 50 -1.13 3.56 5.03
C LEU A 50 -1.21 4.65 6.10
N GLY A 51 -2.38 5.24 6.35
CA GLY A 51 -2.59 6.22 7.43
C GLY A 51 -2.30 5.62 8.81
N LYS A 52 -2.82 4.41 9.10
CA LYS A 52 -2.53 3.71 10.35
C LYS A 52 -1.05 3.36 10.51
N LEU A 53 -0.41 2.95 9.42
CA LEU A 53 1.03 2.65 9.43
C LEU A 53 1.87 3.92 9.57
N ARG A 54 1.42 5.06 9.02
CA ARG A 54 2.04 6.38 9.19
C ARG A 54 1.92 6.85 10.63
N ASP A 55 0.75 6.69 11.26
CA ASP A 55 0.56 7.01 12.67
C ASP A 55 1.46 6.15 13.56
N LEU A 56 1.58 4.86 13.25
CA LEU A 56 2.51 3.96 13.93
C LEU A 56 3.96 4.41 13.73
N GLN A 57 4.34 4.76 12.49
CA GLN A 57 5.67 5.29 12.18
C GLN A 57 5.97 6.54 13.01
N LEU A 58 5.07 7.53 13.05
CA LEU A 58 5.26 8.78 13.80
C LEU A 58 5.31 8.56 15.31
N ARG A 59 4.62 7.53 15.84
CA ARG A 59 4.75 7.17 17.27
C ARG A 59 6.14 6.63 17.61
N ILE A 60 6.77 5.89 16.70
CA ILE A 60 8.09 5.30 16.91
C ILE A 60 9.20 6.31 16.55
N LEU A 61 9.00 7.09 15.49
CA LEU A 61 9.93 8.05 14.90
C LEU A 61 9.21 9.37 14.56
N PRO A 62 8.94 10.23 15.57
CA PRO A 62 8.08 11.41 15.41
C PRO A 62 8.61 12.52 14.50
N ASN A 63 9.91 12.55 14.23
CA ASN A 63 10.56 13.62 13.46
C ASN A 63 10.88 13.23 12.01
N LEU A 64 10.17 12.25 11.46
CA LEU A 64 10.41 11.81 10.09
C LEU A 64 9.60 12.63 9.07
N SER A 65 10.29 13.38 8.22
CA SER A 65 9.67 14.18 7.15
C SER A 65 9.22 13.37 5.93
N ILE A 66 9.70 12.13 5.79
CA ILE A 66 9.42 11.24 4.66
C ILE A 66 8.40 10.18 5.09
N ASP A 67 7.41 9.93 4.24
CA ASP A 67 6.41 8.88 4.47
C ASP A 67 6.99 7.51 4.08
N PHE A 68 7.46 6.75 5.07
CA PHE A 68 7.89 5.36 4.89
C PHE A 68 6.76 4.35 5.10
N SER A 69 5.53 4.80 5.39
CA SER A 69 4.38 3.93 5.53
C SER A 69 4.15 3.02 4.31
N PRO A 70 4.40 3.43 3.05
CA PRO A 70 4.29 2.53 1.91
C PRO A 70 5.28 1.35 2.00
N LEU A 71 6.53 1.62 2.38
CA LEU A 71 7.54 0.59 2.53
C LEU A 71 7.18 -0.40 3.66
N LEU A 72 6.72 0.14 4.79
CA LEU A 72 6.26 -0.65 5.92
C LEU A 72 5.07 -1.55 5.54
N ALA A 73 4.12 -1.03 4.76
CA ALA A 73 2.99 -1.79 4.25
C ALA A 73 3.44 -2.92 3.32
N LEU A 74 4.40 -2.66 2.42
CA LEU A 74 4.96 -3.68 1.54
C LEU A 74 5.59 -4.82 2.34
N LEU A 75 6.36 -4.52 3.38
CA LEU A 75 6.97 -5.54 4.23
C LEU A 75 5.91 -6.42 4.91
N ILE A 76 4.88 -5.81 5.51
CA ILE A 76 3.78 -6.52 6.17
C ILE A 76 3.02 -7.40 5.17
N LEU A 77 2.69 -6.87 3.99
CA LEU A 77 1.93 -7.61 2.98
C LEU A 77 2.72 -8.79 2.40
N ASN A 78 4.03 -8.63 2.15
CA ASN A 78 4.88 -9.74 1.72
C ASN A 78 4.97 -10.83 2.80
N PHE A 79 5.06 -10.44 4.07
CA PHE A 79 5.04 -11.40 5.18
C PHE A 79 3.71 -12.16 5.24
N LEU A 80 2.57 -11.46 5.12
CA LEU A 80 1.25 -12.09 5.06
C LEU A 80 1.11 -13.03 3.86
N GLN A 81 1.62 -12.65 2.70
CA GLN A 81 1.62 -13.50 1.51
C GLN A 81 2.41 -14.80 1.74
N ASN A 82 3.59 -14.71 2.36
CA ASN A 82 4.39 -15.89 2.70
C ASN A 82 3.66 -16.82 3.67
N ILE A 83 2.96 -16.29 4.68
CA ILE A 83 2.12 -17.09 5.58
C ILE A 83 1.05 -17.84 4.81
N VAL A 84 0.34 -17.17 3.89
CA VAL A 84 -0.69 -17.80 3.06
C VAL A 84 -0.08 -18.88 2.16
N LEU A 85 1.09 -18.63 1.57
CA LEU A 85 1.82 -19.58 0.75
C LEU A 85 2.23 -20.84 1.50
N THR A 86 2.65 -20.73 2.76
CA THR A 86 3.03 -21.89 3.59
C THR A 86 1.84 -22.56 4.26
N SER A 87 0.72 -21.86 4.43
CA SER A 87 -0.48 -22.42 5.06
C SER A 87 -1.12 -23.57 4.25
N ASN A 88 -1.78 -24.48 4.97
CA ASN A 88 -2.53 -25.63 4.44
C ASN A 88 -3.97 -25.27 4.00
N LEU A 89 -4.23 -23.99 3.70
CA LEU A 89 -5.50 -23.50 3.14
C LEU A 89 -5.76 -24.02 1.72
#